data_AF-A0A368SXK5-F1
#
_entry.id   AF-A0A368SXK5-F1
#
_cell.length_a   1.000
_cell.length_b   1.000
_cell.length_c   1.000
_cell.angle_alpha   90.00
_cell.angle_beta   90.00
_cell.angle_gamma   90.00
#
_symmetry.space_group_name_H-M   'P 1'
#
loop_
_entity.id
_entity.type
_entity.pdbx_description
1 polymer ?
#
loop_
_entity_poly.entity_id
_entity_poly.type
_entity_poly.pdbx_seq_one_letter_code
_entity_poly.pdbx_strand_id
1 'polypeptide(L)'
;PDGRPAPPGVPGTIHVRGDLACDGYVWGDDGTGFTRTGEWATVGDHGWLDAAGTLHLIGRAGGMVVTGGHNVHPGEVESALRRLDGVEDAVVVGVPDTYLG
;
A
#
# COMPACT_ATOMS: atom_id res chain seq x y z
N PRO A 1 -1.48 -3.82 -16.16
CA PRO A 1 -0.62 -2.68 -16.56
C PRO A 1 0.56 -3.14 -17.41
N ASP A 2 0.95 -2.32 -18.39
CA ASP A 2 1.84 -2.69 -19.49
C ASP A 2 3.34 -2.54 -19.15
N GLY A 3 3.65 -2.26 -17.87
CA GLY A 3 5.00 -2.09 -17.35
C GLY A 3 5.72 -0.82 -17.82
N ARG A 4 5.01 0.14 -18.43
CA ARG A 4 5.61 1.39 -18.94
C ARG A 4 5.53 2.51 -17.90
N PRO A 5 6.53 3.42 -17.84
CA PRO A 5 6.46 4.60 -17.00
C PRO A 5 5.25 5.47 -17.31
N ALA A 6 4.57 5.94 -16.27
CA ALA A 6 3.48 6.91 -16.40
C ALA A 6 4.04 8.32 -16.70
N PRO A 7 3.33 9.16 -17.47
CA PRO A 7 3.69 10.57 -17.62
C PRO A 7 3.64 11.33 -16.28
N PRO A 8 4.36 12.46 -16.14
CA PRO A 8 4.22 13.33 -14.97
C PRO A 8 2.76 13.75 -14.74
N GLY A 9 2.33 13.77 -13.48
CA GLY A 9 0.96 14.08 -13.07
C GLY A 9 -0.04 12.91 -13.21
N VAL A 10 0.36 11.77 -13.79
CA VAL A 10 -0.52 10.62 -13.98
C VAL A 10 -0.28 9.58 -12.88
N PRO A 11 -1.32 9.21 -12.09
CA PRO A 11 -1.21 8.15 -11.10
C PRO A 11 -0.82 6.79 -11.69
N GLY A 12 0.04 6.07 -10.96
CA GLY A 12 0.43 4.70 -11.29
C GLY A 12 1.07 3.99 -10.11
N THR A 13 1.36 2.69 -10.28
CA THR A 13 2.05 1.87 -9.27
C THR A 13 3.51 2.26 -9.17
N ILE A 14 3.93 2.59 -7.95
CA ILE A 14 5.29 2.98 -7.63
C ILE A 14 6.17 1.75 -7.70
N HIS A 15 7.23 1.83 -8.51
CA HIS A 15 8.27 0.82 -8.58
C HIS A 15 9.60 1.44 -8.18
N VAL A 16 10.41 0.67 -7.47
CA VAL A 16 11.75 1.07 -7.01
C VAL A 16 12.79 0.09 -7.54
N ARG A 17 14.00 0.59 -7.75
CA ARG A 17 15.18 -0.21 -8.10
C ARG A 17 16.36 0.28 -7.28
N GLY A 18 17.06 -0.63 -6.61
CA GLY A 18 18.27 -0.34 -5.85
C GLY A 18 18.54 -1.39 -4.77
N ASP A 19 19.71 -1.30 -4.15
CA ASP A 19 20.21 -2.30 -3.19
C ASP A 19 19.42 -2.35 -1.88
N LEU A 20 18.54 -1.37 -1.64
CA LEU A 20 17.67 -1.31 -0.47
C LEU A 20 16.36 -2.10 -0.65
N ALA A 21 16.10 -2.67 -1.84
CA ALA A 21 14.95 -3.54 -2.04
C ALA A 21 15.15 -4.85 -1.24
N CYS A 22 14.10 -5.31 -0.56
CA CYS A 22 14.16 -6.58 0.14
C CYS A 22 14.20 -7.78 -0.84
N ASP A 23 14.59 -8.94 -0.34
CA ASP A 23 14.59 -10.19 -1.12
C ASP A 23 13.22 -10.89 -1.15
N GLY A 24 12.26 -10.40 -0.37
CA GLY A 24 10.90 -10.93 -0.25
C GLY A 24 10.48 -11.17 1.21
N TYR A 25 9.39 -11.92 1.38
CA TYR A 25 8.87 -12.29 2.69
C TYR A 25 9.44 -13.63 3.17
N VAL A 26 9.91 -13.66 4.42
CA VAL A 26 10.55 -14.84 5.03
C VAL A 26 9.64 -16.08 5.01
N TRP A 27 8.34 -15.89 5.20
CA TRP A 27 7.36 -16.98 5.31
C TRP A 27 6.51 -17.19 4.05
N GLY A 28 6.92 -16.58 2.92
CA GLY A 28 6.14 -16.56 1.70
C GLY A 28 5.19 -15.36 1.61
N ASP A 29 4.81 -15.04 0.38
CA ASP A 29 3.87 -13.99 0.03
C ASP A 29 2.48 -14.59 -0.24
N ASP A 30 1.42 -13.84 0.04
CA ASP A 30 0.06 -14.17 -0.41
C ASP A 30 -0.24 -13.70 -1.85
N GLY A 31 0.75 -13.04 -2.48
CA GLY A 31 0.69 -12.52 -3.83
C GLY A 31 0.16 -11.09 -3.92
N THR A 32 -0.12 -10.46 -2.79
CA THR A 32 -0.65 -9.09 -2.72
C THR A 32 0.37 -8.07 -2.20
N GLY A 33 1.51 -8.54 -1.68
CA GLY A 33 2.55 -7.72 -1.09
C GLY A 33 3.66 -7.32 -2.06
N PHE A 34 4.90 -7.53 -1.63
CA PHE A 34 6.12 -7.30 -2.39
C PHE A 34 6.19 -8.17 -3.65
N THR A 35 6.36 -7.53 -4.80
CA THR A 35 6.60 -8.20 -6.08
C THR A 35 7.85 -7.64 -6.75
N ARG A 36 8.59 -8.51 -7.46
CA ARG A 36 9.79 -8.14 -8.22
C ARG A 36 9.70 -8.60 -9.66
N THR A 37 9.91 -7.67 -10.60
CA THR A 37 9.95 -7.90 -12.04
C THR A 37 11.30 -7.42 -12.59
N GLY A 38 12.23 -8.35 -12.80
CA GLY A 38 13.60 -8.01 -13.15
C GLY A 38 14.27 -7.19 -12.04
N GLU A 39 14.77 -6.01 -12.37
CA GLU A 39 15.42 -5.09 -11.41
C GLU A 39 14.43 -4.23 -10.62
N TRP A 40 13.15 -4.22 -11.00
CA TRP A 40 12.15 -3.36 -10.40
C TRP A 40 11.32 -4.12 -9.37
N ALA A 41 11.11 -3.51 -8.21
CA ALA A 41 10.27 -4.03 -7.16
C ALA A 41 9.13 -3.06 -6.82
N THR A 42 8.02 -3.58 -6.36
CA THR A 42 6.91 -2.78 -5.83
C THR A 42 6.26 -3.49 -4.65
N VAL A 43 5.68 -2.71 -3.75
CA VAL A 43 4.81 -3.18 -2.67
C VAL A 43 3.33 -2.89 -2.95
N GLY A 44 3.01 -2.36 -4.13
CA GLY A 44 1.66 -1.98 -4.53
C GLY A 44 1.25 -0.57 -4.15
N ASP A 45 2.19 0.29 -3.75
CA ASP A 45 1.90 1.70 -3.49
C ASP A 45 1.55 2.45 -4.78
N HIS A 46 0.61 3.38 -4.68
CA HIS A 46 0.16 4.28 -5.74
C HIS A 46 0.63 5.70 -5.47
N GLY A 47 1.06 6.35 -6.55
CA GLY A 47 1.47 7.75 -6.53
C GLY A 47 1.69 8.28 -7.92
N TRP A 48 2.26 9.48 -8.00
CA TRP A 48 2.59 10.14 -9.24
C TRP A 48 3.80 11.05 -9.06
N LEU A 49 4.53 11.28 -10.14
CA LEU A 49 5.66 12.22 -10.16
C LEU A 49 5.18 13.56 -10.69
N ASP A 50 5.55 14.66 -10.04
CA ASP A 50 5.36 15.99 -10.60
C ASP A 50 6.39 16.32 -11.69
N ALA A 51 6.26 17.49 -12.30
CA ALA A 51 7.16 17.93 -13.36
C ALA A 51 8.62 18.12 -12.89
N ALA A 52 8.87 18.28 -11.58
CA ALA A 52 10.20 18.37 -10.99
C ALA A 52 10.76 16.99 -10.60
N GLY A 53 9.98 15.91 -10.74
CA GLY A 53 10.37 14.56 -10.36
C GLY A 53 10.12 14.25 -8.88
N THR A 54 9.37 15.07 -8.16
CA THR A 54 8.96 14.77 -6.78
C THR A 54 7.86 13.73 -6.79
N LEU A 55 7.98 12.70 -5.96
CA LEU A 55 6.97 11.66 -5.80
C LEU A 55 5.90 12.09 -4.78
N HIS A 56 4.65 12.04 -5.21
CA HIS A 56 3.46 12.28 -4.39
C HIS A 56 2.73 10.95 -4.15
N LEU A 57 2.55 10.59 -2.88
CA LEU A 57 1.90 9.34 -2.47
C LEU A 57 0.37 9.51 -2.44
N ILE A 58 -0.36 8.54 -3.00
CA ILE A 58 -1.82 8.44 -2.92
C ILE A 58 -2.24 7.44 -1.83
N GLY A 59 -1.50 6.34 -1.69
CA GLY A 59 -1.82 5.25 -0.76
C GLY A 59 -1.41 3.90 -1.32
N ARG A 60 -1.86 2.79 -0.73
CA ARG A 60 -1.51 1.44 -1.18
C ARG A 60 -2.70 0.72 -1.81
N ALA A 61 -2.43 -0.02 -2.89
CA ALA A 61 -3.41 -0.93 -3.46
C ALA A 61 -3.84 -1.99 -2.43
N GLY A 62 -5.11 -2.39 -2.44
CA GLY A 62 -5.64 -3.40 -1.50
C GLY A 62 -6.27 -2.84 -0.23
N GLY A 63 -6.52 -1.53 -0.14
CA GLY A 63 -7.37 -0.94 0.91
C GLY A 63 -6.71 -0.79 2.29
N MET A 64 -5.38 -0.85 2.37
CA MET A 64 -4.63 -0.53 3.58
C MET A 64 -4.86 0.94 3.98
N VAL A 65 -5.07 1.19 5.27
CA VAL A 65 -5.24 2.52 5.85
C VAL A 65 -3.90 2.97 6.44
N VAL A 66 -3.46 4.19 6.12
CA VAL A 66 -2.30 4.81 6.76
C VAL A 66 -2.81 5.85 7.77
N THR A 67 -2.47 5.70 9.04
CA THR A 67 -2.88 6.64 10.10
C THR A 67 -1.79 6.74 11.16
N GLY A 68 -1.45 7.95 11.61
CA GLY A 68 -0.36 8.19 12.57
C GLY A 68 1.01 7.70 12.07
N GLY A 69 1.20 7.59 10.75
CA GLY A 69 2.40 6.99 10.15
C GLY A 69 2.48 5.47 10.27
N HIS A 70 1.35 4.79 10.54
CA HIS A 70 1.28 3.33 10.66
C HIS A 70 0.43 2.74 9.54
N ASN A 71 0.87 1.61 9.01
CA ASN A 71 0.15 0.81 8.03
C ASN A 71 -0.81 -0.11 8.77
N VAL A 72 -2.11 0.10 8.58
CA VAL A 72 -3.18 -0.68 9.20
C VAL A 72 -3.95 -1.42 8.12
N HIS A 73 -4.02 -2.74 8.24
CA HIS A 73 -4.82 -3.58 7.34
C HIS A 73 -6.24 -3.72 7.91
N PRO A 74 -7.29 -3.19 7.25
CA PRO A 74 -8.66 -3.27 7.75
C PRO A 74 -9.09 -4.68 8.12
N GLY A 75 -8.74 -5.69 7.30
CA GLY A 75 -9.09 -7.08 7.55
C GLY A 75 -8.56 -7.63 8.88
N GLU A 76 -7.38 -7.18 9.34
CA GLU A 76 -6.85 -7.58 10.66
C GLU A 76 -7.68 -6.99 11.79
N VAL A 77 -8.06 -5.72 11.67
CA VAL A 77 -8.90 -5.02 12.66
C VAL A 77 -10.30 -5.61 12.68
N GLU A 78 -10.92 -5.84 11.53
CA GLU A 78 -12.22 -6.49 11.43
C GLU A 78 -12.20 -7.90 12.03
N SER A 79 -11.16 -8.68 11.73
CA SER A 79 -10.97 -10.02 12.31
C SER A 79 -10.82 -9.96 13.82
N ALA A 80 -10.19 -8.91 14.36
CA ALA A 80 -10.13 -8.67 15.80
C ALA A 80 -11.49 -8.31 16.40
N LEU A 81 -12.25 -7.44 15.74
CA LEU A 81 -13.59 -7.03 16.19
C LEU A 81 -14.59 -8.20 16.19
N ARG A 82 -14.57 -9.06 15.17
CA ARG A 82 -15.44 -10.25 15.07
C ARG A 82 -15.20 -11.30 16.17
N ARG A 83 -14.11 -11.18 16.95
CA ARG A 83 -13.85 -12.05 18.11
C ARG A 83 -14.51 -11.56 19.40
N LEU A 84 -15.12 -10.38 19.40
CA LEU A 84 -15.79 -9.82 20.58
C LEU A 84 -17.24 -10.33 20.67
N ASP A 85 -17.67 -10.67 21.88
CA ASP A 85 -19.05 -11.10 22.12
C ASP A 85 -20.06 -10.01 21.70
N GLY A 86 -21.06 -10.41 20.91
CA GLY A 86 -22.10 -9.51 20.42
C GLY A 86 -21.79 -8.81 19.09
N VAL A 87 -20.62 -9.03 18.49
CA VAL A 87 -20.29 -8.54 17.14
C VAL A 87 -20.57 -9.63 16.12
N GLU A 88 -21.61 -9.46 15.30
CA GLU A 88 -21.95 -10.39 14.21
C GLU A 88 -21.01 -10.23 12.99
N ASP A 89 -20.69 -8.98 12.64
CA ASP A 89 -19.79 -8.65 11.55
C ASP A 89 -19.13 -7.27 11.78
N ALA A 90 -18.05 -6.97 11.04
CA ALA A 90 -17.31 -5.72 11.14
C ALA A 90 -16.76 -5.27 9.77
N VAL A 91 -16.80 -3.97 9.51
CA VAL A 91 -16.15 -3.34 8.34
C VAL A 91 -15.32 -2.17 8.83
N VAL A 92 -14.07 -2.08 8.38
CA VAL A 92 -13.14 -1.02 8.79
C VAL A 92 -12.77 -0.17 7.58
N VAL A 93 -12.89 1.15 7.73
CA VAL A 93 -12.56 2.14 6.70
C VAL A 93 -11.74 3.26 7.31
N GLY A 94 -10.83 3.83 6.52
CA GLY A 94 -10.14 5.08 6.88
C GLY A 94 -11.08 6.27 6.70
N VAL A 95 -11.00 7.23 7.62
CA VAL A 95 -11.66 8.53 7.51
C VAL A 95 -10.61 9.64 7.55
N PRO A 96 -10.76 10.74 6.79
CA PRO A 96 -9.77 11.81 6.79
C PRO A 96 -9.60 12.43 8.19
N ASP A 97 -8.36 12.61 8.63
CA ASP A 97 -8.05 13.23 9.92
C ASP A 97 -6.90 14.24 9.78
N THR A 98 -7.10 15.48 10.24
CA THR A 98 -6.10 16.54 10.04
C THR A 98 -4.87 16.43 10.94
N TYR A 99 -4.91 15.57 11.96
CA TYR A 99 -3.81 15.34 12.89
C TYR A 99 -3.07 14.03 12.58
N LEU A 100 -3.81 12.94 12.33
CA LEU A 100 -3.23 11.61 12.08
C LEU A 100 -3.11 11.24 10.60
N GLY A 101 -3.64 12.06 9.68
CA GLY A 101 -3.73 11.78 8.25
C GLY A 101 -5.05 11.10 7.90
#